data_AF-A0A948KJE4-F1
#
_entry.id   AF-A0A948KJE4-F1
#
_cell.length_a   1.000
_cell.length_b   1.000
_cell.length_c   1.000
_cell.angle_alpha   90.00
_cell.angle_beta   90.00
_cell.angle_gamma   90.00
#
_symmetry.space_group_name_H-M   'P 1'
#
loop_
_entity.id
_entity.type
_entity.pdbx_description
1 polymer ?
#
loop_
_entity_poly.entity_id
_entity_poly.type
_entity_poly.pdbx_seq_one_letter_code
_entity_poly.pdbx_strand_id
1 'polypeptide(L)'
;MNNPGRQVDKRFILIIRIIAILVVGGTFIRVISLATSPDGYLTIKTNITNPSPFVSEPKPSERLALKEGAPYRLIDEPVYFDLKPPALFDTVTVSLSYLNRGQQVVEIGALANRLDGQYDMRPAENRLIDSLTWKRLGSGSLNLLQRKVIYDSLDNFLANPPEASRVATYRSTLNWPYRPTAYTPLSDT
;
A
#
# COMPACT_ATOMS: atom_id res chain seq x y z
N MET A 1 -18.73 -57.57 41.13
CA MET A 1 -18.63 -56.34 40.29
C MET A 1 -18.53 -55.14 41.21
N ASN A 2 -17.31 -54.75 41.57
CA ASN A 2 -17.07 -53.47 42.26
C ASN A 2 -16.20 -52.65 41.31
N ASN A 3 -16.71 -51.51 40.86
CA ASN A 3 -15.95 -50.57 40.05
C ASN A 3 -15.12 -49.72 41.04
N PRO A 4 -13.81 -49.92 41.19
CA PRO A 4 -13.02 -49.15 42.15
C PRO A 4 -12.93 -47.73 41.63
N GLY A 5 -13.68 -46.83 42.27
CA GLY A 5 -13.64 -45.39 42.00
C GLY A 5 -12.18 -44.93 42.06
N ARG A 6 -11.64 -44.57 40.89
CA ARG A 6 -10.28 -44.05 40.72
C ARG A 6 -10.16 -42.80 41.58
N GLN A 7 -9.60 -42.92 42.78
CA GLN A 7 -9.28 -41.77 43.63
C GLN A 7 -8.16 -41.01 42.93
N VAL A 8 -8.55 -40.00 42.15
CA VAL A 8 -7.60 -39.09 41.53
C VAL A 8 -6.95 -38.29 42.65
N ASP A 9 -5.62 -38.38 42.75
CA ASP A 9 -4.85 -37.65 43.75
C ASP A 9 -5.18 -36.15 43.67
N LYS A 10 -5.51 -35.53 44.80
CA LYS A 10 -5.80 -34.09 44.89
C LYS A 10 -4.63 -33.25 44.34
N ARG A 11 -3.40 -33.74 44.46
CA ARG A 11 -2.19 -33.12 43.90
C ARG A 11 -2.22 -33.13 42.37
N PHE A 12 -2.69 -34.21 41.77
CA PHE A 12 -2.83 -34.33 40.32
C PHE A 12 -3.88 -33.35 39.75
N ILE A 13 -5.02 -33.20 40.43
CA ILE A 13 -6.05 -32.22 40.06
C ILE A 13 -5.51 -30.78 40.17
N LEU A 14 -4.75 -30.47 41.24
CA LEU A 14 -4.11 -29.16 41.42
C LEU A 14 -3.14 -28.84 40.27
N ILE A 15 -2.28 -29.79 39.90
CA ILE A 15 -1.31 -29.63 38.82
C ILE A 15 -2.02 -29.33 37.49
N ILE A 16 -3.06 -30.10 37.14
CA ILE A 16 -3.84 -29.86 35.91
C ILE A 16 -4.45 -28.46 35.91
N ARG A 17 -5.01 -28.00 37.03
CA ARG A 17 -5.59 -26.66 37.14
C ARG A 17 -4.54 -25.57 36.95
N ILE A 18 -3.36 -25.72 37.56
CA ILE A 18 -2.26 -24.77 37.40
C ILE A 18 -1.81 -24.72 35.94
N ILE A 19 -1.63 -25.88 35.29
CA ILE A 19 -1.25 -25.95 33.87
C ILE A 19 -2.33 -25.27 33.01
N ALA A 20 -3.61 -25.55 33.24
CA ALA A 20 -4.69 -24.92 32.48
C ALA A 20 -4.71 -23.40 32.65
N ILE A 21 -4.52 -22.89 33.87
CA ILE A 21 -4.42 -21.45 34.15
C ILE A 21 -3.22 -20.82 33.44
N LEU A 22 -2.06 -21.49 33.46
CA LEU A 22 -0.85 -21.02 32.77
C LEU A 22 -1.03 -21.00 31.25
N VAL A 23 -1.68 -22.00 30.67
CA VAL A 23 -1.96 -22.06 29.22
C VAL A 23 -2.91 -20.94 28.81
N VAL A 24 -4.01 -20.75 29.55
CA VAL A 24 -4.98 -19.68 29.27
C VAL A 24 -4.34 -18.31 29.47
N GLY A 25 -3.64 -18.09 30.60
CA GLY A 25 -2.96 -16.84 30.91
C GLY A 25 -1.86 -16.52 29.90
N GLY A 26 -1.06 -17.50 29.49
CA GLY A 26 -0.02 -17.34 28.48
C GLY A 26 -0.61 -17.01 27.10
N THR A 27 -1.72 -17.64 26.72
CA THR A 27 -2.42 -17.33 25.47
C THR A 27 -2.99 -15.91 25.51
N PHE A 28 -3.57 -15.50 26.64
CA PHE A 28 -4.10 -14.15 26.83
C PHE A 28 -3.01 -13.08 26.75
N ILE A 29 -1.89 -13.29 27.44
CA ILE A 29 -0.71 -12.39 27.38
C ILE A 29 -0.21 -12.27 25.94
N ARG A 30 -0.13 -13.39 25.21
CA ARG A 30 0.28 -13.40 23.80
C ARG A 30 -0.67 -12.57 22.93
N VAL A 31 -1.99 -12.75 23.08
CA VAL A 31 -2.98 -11.97 22.31
C VAL A 31 -2.87 -10.48 22.62
N ILE A 32 -2.71 -10.10 23.90
CA ILE A 32 -2.50 -8.71 24.30
C ILE A 32 -1.23 -8.15 23.64
N SER A 33 -0.11 -8.88 23.69
CA SER A 33 1.15 -8.40 23.10
C SER A 33 1.04 -8.15 21.60
N LEU A 34 0.24 -8.95 20.89
CA LEU A 34 -0.02 -8.76 19.46
C LEU A 34 -0.97 -7.59 19.19
N ALA A 35 -1.92 -7.34 20.10
CA ALA A 35 -2.89 -6.26 19.96
C ALA A 35 -2.31 -4.89 20.30
N THR A 36 -1.40 -4.82 21.27
CA THR A 36 -0.88 -3.54 21.76
C THR A 36 0.45 -3.12 21.14
N SER A 37 1.15 -3.99 20.40
CA SER A 37 2.48 -3.73 19.82
C SER A 37 3.36 -2.93 20.80
N PRO A 38 3.72 -3.50 21.96
CA PRO A 38 4.28 -2.74 23.08
C PRO A 38 5.62 -2.03 22.78
N ASP A 39 6.33 -2.47 21.75
CA ASP A 39 7.55 -1.83 21.24
C ASP A 39 7.27 -0.71 20.22
N GLY A 40 6.00 -0.55 19.79
CA GLY A 40 5.56 0.39 18.76
C GLY A 40 5.86 -0.06 17.33
N TYR A 41 6.35 -1.29 17.15
CA TYR A 41 6.71 -1.81 15.83
C TYR A 41 5.79 -2.96 15.43
N LEU A 42 5.49 -3.02 14.12
CA LEU A 42 4.80 -4.15 13.51
C LEU A 42 5.59 -4.59 12.29
N THR A 43 6.20 -5.77 12.37
CA THR A 43 6.89 -6.38 11.22
C THR A 43 6.00 -7.47 10.63
N ILE A 44 5.54 -7.26 9.39
CA ILE A 44 4.76 -8.25 8.65
C ILE A 44 5.62 -8.78 7.51
N LYS A 45 5.73 -10.11 7.46
CA LYS A 45 6.32 -10.82 6.32
C LYS A 45 5.22 -11.63 5.67
N THR A 46 4.89 -11.31 4.43
CA THR A 46 3.85 -12.02 3.68
C THR A 46 4.27 -12.19 2.23
N ASN A 47 3.83 -13.28 1.62
CA ASN A 47 3.85 -13.52 0.19
C ASN A 47 2.50 -13.15 -0.47
N ILE A 48 1.59 -12.53 0.30
CA ILE A 48 0.25 -12.08 -0.08
C ILE A 48 -0.73 -13.23 -0.35
N THR A 49 -0.26 -14.43 -0.72
CA THR A 49 -1.09 -15.61 -0.96
C THR A 49 -1.59 -16.28 0.32
N ASN A 50 -0.87 -16.11 1.43
CA ASN A 50 -1.25 -16.69 2.71
C ASN A 50 -2.07 -15.68 3.52
N PRO A 51 -3.16 -16.12 4.19
CA PRO A 51 -3.96 -15.25 5.03
C PRO A 51 -3.11 -14.57 6.11
N SER A 52 -3.25 -13.25 6.24
CA SER A 52 -2.64 -12.45 7.29
C SER A 52 -3.72 -11.63 7.98
N PRO A 53 -3.74 -11.54 9.32
CA PRO A 53 -4.71 -10.71 10.02
C PRO A 53 -4.53 -9.21 9.74
N PHE A 54 -3.36 -8.80 9.26
CA PHE A 54 -3.00 -7.40 9.04
C PHE A 54 -2.95 -7.01 7.56
N VAL A 55 -3.00 -7.97 6.63
CA VAL A 55 -2.93 -7.70 5.18
C VAL A 55 -4.15 -8.31 4.54
N SER A 56 -4.96 -7.50 3.87
CA SER A 56 -6.13 -8.01 3.16
C SER A 56 -5.72 -8.79 1.91
N GLU A 57 -6.63 -9.65 1.45
CA GLU A 57 -6.47 -10.28 0.14
C GLU A 57 -6.46 -9.21 -0.96
N PRO A 58 -5.66 -9.40 -2.03
CA PRO A 58 -5.60 -8.46 -3.14
C PRO A 58 -6.94 -8.28 -3.85
N LYS A 59 -7.24 -7.04 -4.21
CA LYS A 59 -8.49 -6.61 -4.85
C LYS A 59 -8.22 -5.65 -6.01
N PRO A 60 -9.13 -5.57 -7.00
CA PRO A 60 -10.26 -6.47 -7.22
C PRO A 60 -9.77 -7.89 -7.61
N SER A 61 -10.45 -8.93 -7.14
CA SER A 61 -10.03 -10.32 -7.41
C SER A 61 -10.25 -10.70 -8.88
N GLU A 62 -11.17 -10.01 -9.57
CA GLU A 62 -11.44 -10.15 -11.00
C GLU A 62 -10.26 -9.70 -11.87
N ARG A 63 -9.34 -8.91 -11.30
CA ARG A 63 -8.09 -8.49 -11.95
C ARG A 63 -6.93 -9.45 -11.70
N LEU A 64 -7.23 -10.61 -11.10
CA LEU A 64 -6.26 -11.64 -10.75
C LEU A 64 -6.64 -12.97 -11.40
N ALA A 65 -5.67 -13.57 -12.09
CA ALA A 65 -5.77 -14.98 -12.43
C ALA A 65 -5.40 -15.81 -11.20
N LEU A 66 -6.42 -16.41 -10.58
CA LEU A 66 -6.30 -17.29 -9.43
C LEU A 66 -6.03 -18.71 -9.90
N LYS A 67 -4.90 -19.29 -9.46
CA LYS A 67 -4.63 -20.72 -9.62
C LYS A 67 -4.18 -21.29 -8.28
N GLU A 68 -4.83 -22.38 -7.86
CA GLU A 68 -4.57 -23.04 -6.59
C GLU A 68 -3.08 -23.40 -6.46
N GLY A 69 -2.45 -22.98 -5.36
CA GLY A 69 -1.03 -23.22 -5.09
C GLY A 69 -0.03 -22.41 -5.94
N ALA A 70 -0.48 -21.45 -6.76
CA ALA A 70 0.37 -20.59 -7.57
C ALA A 70 0.33 -19.12 -7.09
N PRO A 71 1.39 -18.33 -7.33
CA PRO A 71 1.38 -16.90 -7.03
C PRO A 71 0.31 -16.18 -7.86
N TYR A 72 -0.26 -15.11 -7.29
CA TYR A 72 -1.20 -14.25 -8.02
C TYR A 72 -0.57 -13.72 -9.31
N ARG A 73 -1.29 -13.87 -10.41
CA ARG A 73 -0.93 -13.25 -11.68
C ARG A 73 -1.90 -12.11 -11.96
N LEU A 74 -1.37 -10.91 -12.11
CA LEU A 74 -2.15 -9.76 -12.55
C LEU A 74 -2.58 -9.97 -14.00
N ILE A 75 -3.87 -9.76 -14.26
CA ILE A 75 -4.44 -9.73 -15.62
C ILE A 75 -4.91 -8.33 -16.00
N ASP A 76 -5.17 -7.48 -15.01
CA ASP A 76 -5.56 -6.07 -15.20
C ASP A 76 -5.10 -5.23 -13.99
N GLU A 77 -5.11 -3.91 -14.13
CA GLU A 77 -4.64 -2.94 -13.14
C GLU A 77 -5.73 -1.87 -12.84
N PRO A 78 -5.74 -1.23 -11.65
CA PRO A 78 -4.89 -1.50 -10.49
C PRO A 78 -5.37 -2.69 -9.65
N VAL A 79 -4.41 -3.32 -8.96
CA VAL A 79 -4.64 -4.26 -7.86
C VAL A 79 -4.03 -3.65 -6.60
N TYR A 80 -4.78 -3.67 -5.50
CA TYR A 80 -4.35 -3.17 -4.20
C TYR A 80 -4.66 -4.17 -3.09
N PHE A 81 -3.97 -4.02 -1.97
CA PHE A 81 -4.28 -4.69 -0.72
C PHE A 81 -4.10 -3.68 0.40
N ASP A 82 -4.85 -3.88 1.49
CA ASP A 82 -4.88 -2.98 2.63
C ASP A 82 -3.97 -3.52 3.72
N LEU A 83 -3.15 -2.63 4.28
CA LEU A 83 -2.44 -2.88 5.52
C LEU A 83 -3.25 -2.30 6.68
N LYS A 84 -3.67 -3.17 7.61
CA LYS A 84 -4.39 -2.78 8.81
C LYS A 84 -3.45 -2.83 10.02
N PRO A 85 -3.15 -1.68 10.66
CA PRO A 85 -2.34 -1.68 11.88
C PRO A 85 -3.10 -2.37 13.04
N PRO A 86 -2.39 -2.97 14.02
CA PRO A 86 -2.98 -3.66 15.18
C PRO A 86 -3.72 -2.70 16.12
N ALA A 87 -3.32 -1.43 16.13
CA ALA A 87 -3.89 -0.37 16.93
C ALA A 87 -4.03 0.91 16.11
N LEU A 88 -4.70 1.91 16.70
CA LEU A 88 -4.71 3.27 16.16
C LEU A 88 -3.41 3.97 16.54
N PHE A 89 -2.82 4.67 15.59
CA PHE A 89 -1.58 5.43 15.77
C PHE A 89 -1.77 6.84 15.25
N ASP A 90 -1.19 7.83 15.94
CA ASP A 90 -1.19 9.23 15.49
C ASP A 90 -0.18 9.46 14.36
N THR A 91 0.91 8.68 14.34
CA THR A 91 1.95 8.74 13.31
C THR A 91 2.43 7.34 12.99
N VAL A 92 2.59 7.04 11.71
CA VAL A 92 3.05 5.73 11.22
C VAL A 92 4.23 5.94 10.27
N THR A 93 5.33 5.25 10.55
CA THR A 93 6.45 5.12 9.60
C THR A 93 6.35 3.76 8.94
N VAL A 94 6.21 3.73 7.61
CA VAL A 94 6.15 2.48 6.86
C VAL A 94 7.47 2.24 6.16
N SER A 95 8.07 1.06 6.40
CA SER A 95 9.22 0.56 5.65
C SER A 95 8.79 -0.64 4.82
N LEU A 96 8.87 -0.51 3.50
CA LEU A 96 8.49 -1.55 2.56
C LEU A 96 9.75 -2.16 1.94
N SER A 97 9.87 -3.48 2.02
CA SER A 97 10.89 -4.25 1.30
C SER A 97 10.20 -5.33 0.48
N TYR A 98 10.43 -5.33 -0.83
CA TYR A 98 9.72 -6.20 -1.76
C TYR A 98 10.58 -6.52 -2.98
N LEU A 99 10.21 -7.58 -3.69
CA LEU A 99 10.83 -7.97 -4.95
C LEU A 99 9.88 -7.65 -6.11
N ASN A 100 10.18 -6.60 -6.87
CA ASN A 100 9.41 -6.24 -8.06
C ASN A 100 9.93 -6.96 -9.31
N ARG A 101 9.14 -7.94 -9.81
CA ARG A 101 9.47 -8.74 -10.99
C ARG A 101 8.98 -8.16 -12.33
N GLY A 102 8.38 -6.96 -12.34
CA GLY A 102 7.94 -6.36 -13.61
C GLY A 102 6.83 -5.31 -13.52
N GLN A 103 6.33 -4.99 -12.33
CA GLN A 103 5.34 -3.94 -12.14
C GLN A 103 5.96 -2.56 -12.40
N GLN A 104 5.28 -1.76 -13.21
CA GLN A 104 5.81 -0.47 -13.65
C GLN A 104 5.71 0.59 -12.58
N VAL A 105 4.61 0.61 -11.84
CA VAL A 105 4.35 1.56 -10.77
C VAL A 105 3.88 0.78 -9.55
N VAL A 106 4.50 1.06 -8.41
CA VAL A 106 4.07 0.57 -7.11
C VAL A 106 3.85 1.78 -6.23
N GLU A 107 2.65 1.91 -5.70
CA GLU A 107 2.27 3.01 -4.82
C GLU A 107 1.91 2.50 -3.43
N ILE A 108 2.17 3.33 -2.44
CA ILE A 108 1.77 3.11 -1.05
C ILE A 108 1.08 4.36 -0.55
N GLY A 109 -0.05 4.20 0.13
CA GLY A 109 -0.81 5.33 0.64
C GLY A 109 -1.51 5.03 1.95
N ALA A 110 -1.97 6.11 2.56
CA ALA A 110 -2.83 6.06 3.73
C ALA A 110 -4.23 6.56 3.34
N LEU A 111 -5.25 6.02 4.02
CA LEU A 111 -6.61 6.52 3.89
C LEU A 111 -6.67 7.94 4.45
N ALA A 112 -6.84 8.93 3.58
CA ALA A 112 -6.86 10.35 3.93
C ALA A 112 -8.27 10.80 4.37
N ASN A 113 -9.32 10.28 3.72
CA ASN A 113 -10.70 10.59 4.06
C ASN A 113 -11.56 9.32 4.05
N ARG A 114 -12.14 8.98 5.20
CA ARG A 114 -13.00 7.81 5.38
C ARG A 114 -14.35 7.92 4.68
N LEU A 115 -14.91 9.12 4.56
CA LEU A 115 -16.25 9.34 3.98
C LEU A 115 -16.23 9.11 2.46
N ASP A 116 -15.19 9.61 1.81
CA ASP A 116 -15.07 9.56 0.34
C ASP A 116 -14.16 8.41 -0.14
N GLY A 117 -13.62 7.61 0.78
CA GLY A 117 -12.68 6.53 0.47
C GLY A 117 -11.40 7.03 -0.23
N GLN A 118 -11.01 8.28 0.00
CA GLN A 118 -9.83 8.87 -0.67
C GLN A 118 -8.55 8.47 0.03
N TYR A 119 -7.57 8.04 -0.75
CA TYR A 119 -6.24 7.66 -0.30
C TYR A 119 -5.21 8.70 -0.76
N ASP A 120 -4.33 9.12 0.15
CA ASP A 120 -3.09 9.82 -0.21
C ASP A 120 -2.03 8.78 -0.56
N MET A 121 -2.07 8.31 -1.81
CA MET A 121 -1.06 7.40 -2.36
C MET A 121 0.25 8.13 -2.57
N ARG A 122 1.39 7.45 -2.59
CA ARG A 122 2.70 7.98 -3.02
C ARG A 122 3.46 6.87 -3.76
N PRO A 123 4.21 7.18 -4.82
CA PRO A 123 5.00 6.16 -5.51
C PRO A 123 6.11 5.65 -4.58
N ALA A 124 6.10 4.33 -4.34
CA ALA A 124 7.21 3.62 -3.74
C ALA A 124 8.26 3.24 -4.80
N GLU A 125 7.82 2.98 -6.03
CA GLU A 125 8.67 2.79 -7.21
C GLU A 125 7.90 3.21 -8.47
N ASN A 126 8.56 3.88 -9.41
CA ASN A 126 7.97 4.21 -10.71
C ASN A 126 9.02 3.96 -11.81
N ARG A 127 9.11 2.71 -12.26
CA ARG A 127 10.06 2.27 -13.28
C ARG A 127 9.91 3.01 -14.59
N LEU A 128 8.71 3.45 -14.95
CA LEU A 128 8.48 4.23 -16.16
C LEU A 128 9.24 5.55 -16.15
N ILE A 129 9.25 6.25 -15.01
CA ILE A 129 9.95 7.54 -14.85
C ILE A 129 11.43 7.32 -14.49
N ASP A 130 11.70 6.35 -13.62
CA ASP A 130 13.03 6.09 -13.06
C ASP A 130 14.00 5.62 -14.14
N SER A 131 13.51 4.83 -15.10
CA SER A 131 14.28 4.30 -16.24
C SER A 131 14.61 5.35 -17.32
N LEU A 132 13.97 6.51 -17.31
CA LEU A 132 14.20 7.53 -18.34
C LEU A 132 15.56 8.18 -18.16
N THR A 133 16.34 8.21 -19.24
CA THR A 133 17.63 8.91 -19.34
C THR A 133 17.48 10.40 -19.69
N TRP A 134 16.27 10.94 -19.56
CA TRP A 134 15.93 12.30 -19.95
C TRP A 134 16.54 13.31 -18.99
N LYS A 135 16.84 14.53 -19.48
CA LYS A 135 17.35 15.59 -18.62
C LYS A 135 16.26 15.98 -17.62
N ARG A 136 16.60 15.96 -16.33
CA ARG A 136 15.71 16.33 -15.24
C ARG A 136 16.04 17.74 -14.75
N LEU A 137 15.01 18.58 -14.62
CA LEU A 137 15.07 19.86 -13.92
C LEU A 137 14.12 19.78 -12.73
N GLY A 138 14.61 20.07 -11.53
CA GLY A 138 13.83 19.96 -10.30
C GLY A 138 13.74 21.31 -9.57
N SER A 139 12.57 21.60 -9.01
CA SER A 139 12.37 22.69 -8.05
C SER A 139 11.34 22.25 -7.01
N GLY A 140 11.79 22.08 -5.77
CA GLY A 140 10.97 21.51 -4.69
C GLY A 140 10.49 20.10 -5.02
N SER A 141 9.16 19.89 -5.00
CA SER A 141 8.52 18.61 -5.33
C SER A 141 8.24 18.40 -6.83
N LEU A 142 8.41 19.45 -7.65
CA LEU A 142 8.09 19.41 -9.07
C LEU A 142 9.34 19.10 -9.91
N ASN A 143 9.20 18.13 -10.80
CA ASN A 143 10.25 17.70 -11.70
C ASN A 143 9.77 17.77 -13.15
N LEU A 144 10.56 18.40 -14.01
CA LEU A 144 10.39 18.39 -15.46
C LEU A 144 11.40 17.41 -16.05
N LEU A 145 10.90 16.40 -16.77
CA LEU A 145 11.73 15.48 -17.55
C LEU A 145 11.64 15.82 -19.03
N GLN A 146 12.79 16.06 -19.67
CA GLN A 146 12.85 16.49 -21.06
C GLN A 146 13.66 15.52 -21.93
N ARG A 147 13.00 14.90 -22.92
CA ARG A 147 13.68 14.04 -23.90
C ARG A 147 14.68 14.81 -24.75
N LYS A 148 14.26 15.98 -25.26
CA LYS A 148 15.12 16.96 -25.92
C LYS A 148 15.24 18.14 -24.98
N VAL A 149 16.47 18.60 -24.73
CA VAL A 149 16.72 19.75 -23.86
C VAL A 149 16.25 21.01 -24.57
N ILE A 150 15.11 21.56 -24.16
CA ILE A 150 14.52 22.77 -24.71
C ILE A 150 14.54 23.89 -23.66
N TYR A 151 14.28 23.53 -22.41
CA TYR A 151 14.24 24.46 -21.28
C TYR A 151 15.47 24.27 -20.39
N ASP A 152 15.99 25.40 -19.89
CA ASP A 152 17.12 25.44 -18.95
C ASP A 152 16.69 25.52 -17.49
N SER A 153 15.47 26.00 -17.21
CA SER A 153 14.88 26.07 -15.88
C SER A 153 13.39 25.71 -15.90
N LEU A 154 12.86 25.37 -14.72
CA LEU A 154 11.44 25.08 -14.56
C LEU A 154 10.59 26.34 -14.76
N ASP A 155 11.08 27.51 -14.33
CA ASP A 155 10.40 28.79 -14.52
C ASP A 155 10.25 29.15 -15.99
N ASN A 156 11.28 28.87 -16.81
CA ASN A 156 11.20 29.09 -18.25
C ASN A 156 10.11 28.20 -18.88
N PHE A 157 10.06 26.92 -18.48
CA PHE A 157 9.02 26.00 -18.93
C PHE A 157 7.60 26.44 -18.54
N LEU A 158 7.41 26.92 -17.30
CA LEU A 158 6.10 27.35 -16.82
C LEU A 158 5.66 28.69 -17.46
N ALA A 159 6.61 29.60 -17.71
CA ALA A 159 6.34 30.89 -18.35
C ALA A 159 6.11 30.75 -19.87
N ASN A 160 6.79 29.82 -20.53
CA ASN A 160 6.73 29.60 -21.97
C ASN A 160 6.43 28.13 -22.30
N PRO A 161 5.24 27.65 -21.92
CA PRO A 161 4.91 26.24 -22.08
C PRO A 161 4.84 25.84 -23.55
N PRO A 162 5.22 24.61 -23.90
CA PRO A 162 4.98 24.10 -25.25
C PRO A 162 3.49 23.82 -25.42
N GLU A 163 3.07 23.39 -26.62
CA GLU A 163 1.71 22.90 -26.81
C GLU A 163 1.36 21.81 -25.79
N ALA A 164 0.20 21.93 -25.16
CA ALA A 164 -0.22 21.00 -24.10
C ALA A 164 -0.26 19.53 -24.56
N SER A 165 -0.52 19.29 -25.85
CA SER A 165 -0.46 17.96 -26.49
C SER A 165 0.93 17.30 -26.41
N ARG A 166 1.97 18.08 -26.16
CA ARG A 166 3.37 17.62 -26.05
C ARG A 166 3.82 17.44 -24.60
N VAL A 167 2.92 17.66 -23.63
CA VAL A 167 3.23 17.54 -22.20
C VAL A 167 2.33 16.49 -21.58
N ALA A 168 2.95 15.55 -20.87
CA ALA A 168 2.26 14.62 -20.00
C ALA A 168 2.57 15.00 -18.55
N THR A 169 1.56 14.97 -17.69
CA THR A 169 1.73 15.17 -16.25
C THR A 169 1.56 13.86 -15.52
N TYR A 170 2.32 13.69 -14.44
CA TYR A 170 2.16 12.60 -13.51
C TYR A 170 2.05 13.19 -12.12
N ARG A 171 0.89 13.01 -11.48
CA ARG A 171 0.60 13.52 -10.14
C ARG A 171 0.84 15.02 -9.96
N SER A 172 0.69 15.77 -11.05
CA SER A 172 0.77 17.23 -11.06
C SER A 172 -0.31 17.80 -11.98
N THR A 173 -0.74 19.01 -11.67
CA THR A 173 -1.73 19.76 -12.45
C THR A 173 -1.05 20.97 -13.07
N LEU A 174 -1.23 21.16 -14.38
CA LEU A 174 -0.79 22.35 -15.10
C LEU A 174 -2.03 23.19 -15.43
N ASN A 175 -2.05 24.43 -14.96
CA ASN A 175 -3.20 25.34 -15.13
C ASN A 175 -3.11 26.14 -16.44
N TRP A 176 -2.62 25.54 -17.52
CA TRP A 176 -2.49 26.23 -18.80
C TRP A 176 -3.83 26.24 -19.55
N PRO A 177 -4.20 27.35 -20.19
CA PRO A 177 -5.40 27.38 -21.02
C PRO A 177 -5.21 26.44 -22.22
N TYR A 178 -5.93 25.31 -22.21
CA TYR A 178 -5.98 24.38 -23.33
C TYR A 178 -6.98 24.90 -24.37
N ARG A 179 -6.53 25.16 -25.60
CA ARG A 179 -7.41 25.42 -26.75
C ARG A 179 -7.14 24.37 -27.82
N PRO A 180 -8.12 23.50 -28.15
CA PRO A 180 -8.00 22.62 -29.30
C PRO A 180 -7.80 23.44 -30.57
N THR A 181 -6.89 23.01 -31.45
CA THR A 181 -6.52 23.74 -32.67
C THR A 181 -7.69 23.97 -33.64
N ALA A 182 -8.76 23.18 -33.52
CA ALA A 182 -9.96 23.25 -34.35
C ALA A 182 -11.19 23.84 -33.63
N TYR A 183 -11.03 24.43 -32.43
CA TYR A 183 -12.15 25.01 -31.70
C TYR A 183 -12.55 26.36 -32.30
N THR A 184 -13.66 26.39 -33.01
CA THR A 184 -14.39 27.62 -33.35
C THR A 184 -15.47 27.80 -32.30
N PRO A 185 -15.42 28.84 -31.43
CA PRO A 185 -16.54 29.12 -30.56
C PRO A 185 -17.77 29.42 -31.44
N LEU A 186 -18.91 28.82 -31.11
CA LEU A 186 -20.18 29.34 -31.59
C LEU A 186 -20.34 30.73 -30.98
N SER A 187 -20.02 31.78 -31.74
CA SER A 187 -20.41 33.13 -31.39
C SER A 187 -21.93 33.18 -31.38
N ASP A 188 -22.51 33.62 -30.27
CA ASP A 188 -23.93 33.92 -30.11
C ASP A 188 -24.43 34.79 -31.29
N THR A 189 -25.37 34.25 -32.07
CA THR A 189 -26.25 35.03 -32.94
C THR A 189 -27.21 35.89 -32.13
#